data_AF-K5XTP2-F1
#
_entry.id   AF-K5XTP2-F1
#
_cell.length_a   1.000
_cell.length_b   1.000
_cell.length_c   1.000
_cell.angle_alpha   90.00
_cell.angle_beta   90.00
_cell.angle_gamma   90.00
#
_symmetry.space_group_name_H-M   'P 1'
#
loop_
_entity.id
_entity.type
_entity.pdbx_description
1 polymer ?
#
loop_
_entity_poly.entity_id
_entity_poly.type
_entity_poly.pdbx_seq_one_letter_code
_entity_poly.pdbx_strand_id
1 'polypeptide(L)'
;MTTFKGFVVPIQPLPPHSDECCMSGCAVCVYDLYEESLEAYNESLDTLRKQLTEMNVPEYEWPKHIQTHQLKKSTNVVMNAFEEMERRLKEKHKENSRVILSSQLYTRPPQSRRPFDWTEFWDGLRWLIFSNR
;
A
#
# COMPACT_ATOMS: atom_id res chain seq x y z
N MET A 1 -27.87 16.04 21.17
CA MET A 1 -27.65 17.11 20.17
C MET A 1 -26.92 18.24 20.85
N THR A 2 -25.71 18.58 20.39
CA THR A 2 -24.93 19.69 20.95
C THR A 2 -25.11 20.92 20.08
N THR A 3 -25.49 22.04 20.69
CA THR A 3 -25.62 23.32 20.00
C THR A 3 -24.37 24.18 20.23
N PHE A 4 -23.84 24.80 19.18
CA PHE A 4 -22.70 25.71 19.24
C PHE A 4 -23.06 27.03 18.57
N LYS A 5 -22.97 28.15 19.30
CA LYS A 5 -23.33 29.50 18.81
C LYS A 5 -24.69 29.56 18.09
N GLY A 6 -25.66 28.75 18.53
CA GLY A 6 -27.00 28.67 17.95
C GLY A 6 -27.14 27.68 16.77
N PHE A 7 -26.06 27.09 16.30
CA PHE A 7 -26.06 26.08 15.23
C PHE A 7 -26.08 24.68 15.82
N VAL A 8 -26.85 23.78 15.20
CA VAL A 8 -26.90 22.37 15.58
C VAL A 8 -25.67 21.68 15.03
N VAL A 9 -24.81 21.18 15.92
CA VAL A 9 -23.64 20.39 15.51
C VAL A 9 -24.12 18.96 15.25
N PRO A 10 -23.97 18.46 14.01
CA PRO A 10 -24.38 17.10 13.67
C PRO A 10 -23.52 16.09 14.43
N ILE A 11 -24.09 14.91 14.70
CA ILE A 11 -23.41 13.82 15.40
C ILE A 11 -22.95 12.80 14.37
N GLN A 12 -21.70 12.35 14.50
CA GLN A 12 -21.17 11.31 13.63
C GLN A 12 -21.96 10.01 13.82
N PRO A 13 -22.46 9.37 12.74
CA PRO A 13 -23.13 8.10 12.84
C PRO A 13 -22.17 7.02 13.35
N LEU A 14 -22.68 6.08 14.13
CA LEU A 14 -21.89 4.97 14.65
C LEU A 14 -21.78 3.90 13.55
N PRO A 15 -20.59 3.33 13.30
CA PRO A 15 -20.46 2.22 12.37
C PRO A 15 -21.29 1.02 12.86
N PRO A 16 -21.96 0.30 11.95
CA PRO A 16 -22.73 -0.87 12.31
C PRO A 16 -21.81 -2.00 12.78
N HIS A 17 -22.32 -2.83 13.69
CA HIS A 17 -21.61 -4.01 14.16
C HIS A 17 -21.60 -5.12 13.09
N SER A 18 -20.63 -6.04 13.16
CA SER A 18 -20.56 -7.20 12.24
C SER A 18 -21.82 -8.05 12.27
N ASP A 19 -22.45 -8.15 13.44
CA ASP A 19 -23.60 -9.01 13.70
C ASP A 19 -24.90 -8.43 13.11
N GLU A 20 -24.91 -7.13 12.77
CA GLU A 20 -26.03 -6.46 12.10
C GLU A 20 -26.02 -6.74 10.59
N CYS A 21 -24.87 -7.13 10.03
CA CYS A 21 -24.77 -7.50 8.64
C CYS A 21 -25.18 -8.97 8.45
N CYS A 22 -26.29 -9.18 7.77
CA CYS A 22 -26.85 -10.53 7.54
C CYS A 22 -25.99 -11.42 6.62
N MET A 23 -25.01 -10.85 5.87
CA MET A 23 -24.11 -11.55 4.93
C MET A 23 -24.80 -12.44 3.88
N SER A 24 -26.13 -12.33 3.72
CA SER A 24 -26.96 -13.20 2.89
C SER A 24 -27.48 -12.53 1.61
N GLY A 25 -27.02 -11.30 1.33
CA GLY A 25 -27.47 -10.53 0.15
C GLY A 25 -28.85 -9.91 0.34
N CYS A 26 -29.09 -9.22 1.46
CA CYS A 26 -30.32 -8.46 1.68
C CYS A 26 -30.51 -7.36 0.62
N ALA A 27 -31.77 -6.96 0.38
CA ALA A 27 -32.10 -5.89 -0.56
C ALA A 27 -31.54 -4.51 -0.17
N VAL A 28 -31.26 -4.29 1.12
CA VAL A 28 -30.59 -3.09 1.65
C VAL A 28 -29.49 -3.55 2.59
N CYS A 29 -28.25 -3.10 2.34
CA CYS A 29 -27.12 -3.40 3.20
C CYS A 29 -27.02 -2.35 4.32
N VAL A 30 -26.72 -2.80 5.54
CA VAL A 30 -26.50 -1.91 6.69
C VAL A 30 -25.30 -0.98 6.47
N TYR A 31 -24.29 -1.45 5.74
CA TYR A 31 -23.12 -0.64 5.40
C TYR A 31 -23.48 0.47 4.41
N ASP A 32 -24.35 0.20 3.42
CA ASP A 32 -24.82 1.21 2.47
C ASP A 32 -25.60 2.31 3.20
N LEU A 33 -26.52 1.94 4.11
CA LEU A 33 -27.23 2.92 4.95
C LEU A 33 -26.29 3.74 5.83
N TYR A 34 -25.24 3.11 6.35
CA TYR A 34 -24.22 3.80 7.11
C TYR A 34 -23.44 4.79 6.24
N GLU A 35 -23.05 4.40 5.03
CA GLU A 35 -22.41 5.29 4.06
C GLU A 35 -23.29 6.49 3.70
N GLU A 36 -24.58 6.27 3.40
CA GLU A 36 -25.54 7.36 3.16
C GLU A 36 -25.64 8.31 4.38
N SER A 37 -25.67 7.75 5.59
CA SER A 37 -25.71 8.55 6.83
C SER A 37 -24.42 9.35 7.04
N LEU A 38 -23.28 8.80 6.64
CA LEU A 38 -21.98 9.48 6.69
C LEU A 38 -21.92 10.62 5.67
N GLU A 39 -22.44 10.42 4.46
CA GLU A 39 -22.54 11.45 3.44
C GLU A 39 -23.39 12.62 3.94
N ALA A 40 -24.60 12.35 4.43
CA ALA A 40 -25.47 13.37 5.01
C ALA A 40 -24.82 14.10 6.19
N TYR A 41 -24.08 13.39 7.04
CA TYR A 41 -23.29 13.98 8.12
C TYR A 41 -22.24 14.96 7.57
N ASN A 42 -21.47 14.56 6.56
CA ASN A 42 -20.43 15.42 5.97
C ASN A 42 -21.03 16.67 5.30
N GLU A 43 -22.15 16.54 4.59
CA GLU A 43 -22.86 17.69 4.02
C GLU A 43 -23.35 18.67 5.09
N SER A 44 -23.91 18.15 6.18
CA SER A 44 -24.35 18.96 7.32
C SER A 44 -23.17 19.67 8.02
N LEU A 45 -21.98 19.05 8.05
CA LEU A 45 -20.78 19.72 8.52
C LEU A 45 -20.34 20.84 7.60
N ASP A 46 -20.34 20.62 6.29
CA ASP A 46 -19.89 21.64 5.33
C ASP A 46 -20.81 22.85 5.30
N THR A 47 -22.12 22.64 5.43
CA THR A 47 -23.08 23.74 5.59
C THR A 47 -22.84 24.50 6.89
N LEU A 48 -22.65 23.81 8.02
CA LEU A 48 -22.35 24.43 9.30
C LEU A 48 -21.03 25.22 9.27
N ARG A 49 -19.98 24.69 8.65
CA ARG A 49 -18.69 25.38 8.46
C ARG A 49 -18.84 26.66 7.64
N LYS A 50 -19.63 26.62 6.56
CA LYS A 50 -19.93 27.81 5.74
C LYS A 50 -20.62 28.90 6.57
N GLN A 51 -21.63 28.52 7.36
CA GLN A 51 -22.35 29.45 8.23
C GLN A 51 -21.45 30.06 9.31
N LEU A 52 -20.61 29.25 9.96
CA LEU A 52 -19.64 29.75 10.95
C LEU A 52 -18.63 30.71 10.32
N THR A 53 -18.19 30.43 9.10
CA THR A 53 -17.27 31.28 8.35
C THR A 53 -17.92 32.61 7.96
N GLU A 54 -19.19 32.59 7.52
CA GLU A 54 -19.96 33.80 7.21
C GLU A 54 -20.13 34.72 8.42
N MET A 55 -20.29 34.14 9.62
CA MET A 55 -20.30 34.87 10.88
C MET A 55 -18.91 35.31 11.38
N ASN A 56 -17.84 35.13 10.59
CA ASN A 56 -16.45 35.42 10.97
C ASN A 56 -16.00 34.69 12.25
N VAL A 57 -16.53 33.50 12.54
CA VAL A 57 -16.06 32.68 13.66
C VAL A 57 -14.80 31.93 13.23
N PRO A 58 -13.64 32.20 13.84
CA PRO A 58 -12.39 31.59 13.41
C PRO A 58 -12.36 30.08 13.74
N GLU A 59 -11.71 29.30 12.89
CA GLU A 59 -11.74 27.82 12.94
C GLU A 59 -11.21 27.23 14.26
N TYR A 60 -10.30 27.93 14.95
CA TYR A 60 -9.75 27.45 16.23
C TYR A 60 -10.79 27.43 17.36
N GLU A 61 -11.87 28.19 17.25
CA GLU A 61 -12.98 28.19 18.21
C GLU A 61 -13.96 27.05 17.97
N TRP A 62 -13.89 26.40 16.82
CA TRP A 62 -14.83 25.35 16.47
C TRP A 62 -14.58 24.10 17.32
N PRO A 63 -15.61 23.28 17.61
CA PRO A 63 -15.43 21.98 18.24
C PRO A 63 -14.37 21.12 17.52
N LYS A 64 -13.51 20.42 18.28
CA LYS A 64 -12.37 19.66 17.73
C LYS A 64 -12.73 18.69 16.60
N HIS A 65 -13.90 18.05 16.68
CA HIS A 65 -14.35 17.05 15.71
C HIS A 65 -14.82 17.65 14.37
N ILE A 66 -15.06 18.96 14.29
CA ILE A 66 -15.46 19.63 13.04
C ILE A 66 -14.34 20.46 12.40
N GLN A 67 -13.22 20.67 13.11
CA GLN A 67 -12.05 21.39 12.60
C GLN A 67 -11.40 20.64 11.42
N THR A 68 -10.97 21.37 10.38
CA THR A 68 -10.35 20.83 9.17
C THR A 68 -8.83 20.65 9.30
N HIS A 69 -8.20 21.41 10.21
CA HIS A 69 -6.74 21.46 10.36
C HIS A 69 -6.05 20.13 10.67
N GLN A 70 -6.73 19.15 11.30
CA GLN A 70 -6.12 17.86 11.59
C GLN A 70 -5.86 17.02 10.32
N LEU A 71 -6.72 17.11 9.30
CA LEU A 71 -6.55 16.33 8.07
C LEU A 71 -5.35 16.82 7.23
N LYS A 72 -5.10 18.13 7.17
CA LYS A 72 -4.01 18.71 6.37
C LYS A 72 -2.61 18.36 6.90
N LYS A 73 -2.44 18.17 8.22
CA LYS A 73 -1.10 17.84 8.76
C LYS A 73 -0.66 16.42 8.39
N SER A 74 -1.59 15.46 8.40
CA SER A 74 -1.30 14.05 8.11
C SER A 74 -0.91 13.84 6.64
N THR A 75 -1.65 14.44 5.71
CA THR A 75 -1.37 14.29 4.27
C THR A 75 0.02 14.79 3.87
N ASN A 76 0.48 15.94 4.41
CA ASN A 76 1.83 16.44 4.14
C ASN A 76 2.93 15.49 4.63
N VAL A 77 2.76 14.88 5.80
CA VAL A 77 3.74 13.93 6.36
C VAL A 77 3.80 12.65 5.53
N VAL A 78 2.64 12.12 5.12
CA VAL A 78 2.56 10.91 4.29
C VAL A 78 3.19 11.14 2.91
N MET A 79 2.90 12.28 2.26
CA MET A 79 3.46 12.59 0.94
C MET A 79 4.99 12.70 0.97
N ASN A 80 5.56 13.34 1.99
CA ASN A 80 7.02 13.45 2.13
C ASN A 80 7.69 12.09 2.35
N ALA A 81 7.08 11.22 3.17
CA ALA A 81 7.63 9.88 3.44
C ALA A 81 7.64 9.00 2.17
N PHE A 82 6.59 9.11 1.35
CA PHE A 82 6.49 8.38 0.10
C PHE A 82 7.54 8.86 -0.93
N GLU A 83 7.68 10.18 -1.08
CA GLU A 83 8.71 10.75 -1.97
C GLU A 83 10.12 10.30 -1.58
N GLU A 84 10.42 10.25 -0.28
CA GLU A 84 11.71 9.77 0.21
C GLU A 84 11.92 8.27 -0.11
N MET A 85 10.88 7.45 0.03
CA MET A 85 10.93 6.03 -0.33
C MET A 85 11.21 5.83 -1.82
N GLU A 86 10.54 6.58 -2.71
CA GLU A 86 10.77 6.50 -4.14
C GLU A 86 12.21 6.86 -4.54
N ARG A 87 12.80 7.88 -3.90
CA ARG A 87 14.22 8.23 -4.13
C ARG A 87 15.14 7.07 -3.74
N ARG A 88 14.94 6.47 -2.56
CA ARG A 88 15.73 5.32 -2.10
C ARG A 88 15.58 4.11 -3.02
N LEU A 89 14.38 3.85 -3.54
CA LEU A 89 14.14 2.77 -4.49
C LEU A 89 14.89 3.00 -5.82
N LYS A 90 14.84 4.22 -6.37
CA LYS A 90 15.58 4.58 -7.60
C LYS A 90 17.08 4.40 -7.42
N GLU A 91 17.63 4.77 -6.27
CA GLU A 91 19.03 4.56 -5.94
C GLU A 91 19.40 3.08 -5.89
N LYS A 92 18.63 2.26 -5.15
CA LYS A 92 18.85 0.81 -5.08
C LYS A 92 18.71 0.13 -6.44
N HIS A 93 17.76 0.52 -7.28
CA HIS A 93 17.62 -0.02 -8.63
C HIS A 93 18.83 0.32 -9.52
N LYS A 94 19.38 1.53 -9.38
CA LYS A 94 20.57 1.98 -10.10
C LYS A 94 21.83 1.26 -9.61
N GLU A 95 21.91 1.00 -8.31
CA GLU A 95 22.99 0.21 -7.71
C GLU A 95 22.90 -1.25 -8.11
N ASN A 96 21.73 -1.87 -8.03
CA ASN A 96 21.50 -3.26 -8.43
C ASN A 96 21.79 -3.46 -9.93
N SER A 97 21.38 -2.53 -10.80
CA SER A 97 21.70 -2.61 -12.24
C SER A 97 23.19 -2.44 -12.52
N ARG A 98 23.90 -1.57 -11.78
CA ARG A 98 25.37 -1.45 -11.85
C ARG A 98 26.07 -2.73 -11.39
N VAL A 99 25.61 -3.36 -10.32
CA VAL A 99 26.17 -4.63 -9.83
C VAL A 99 25.97 -5.73 -10.88
N ILE A 100 24.78 -5.83 -11.50
CA ILE A 100 24.51 -6.77 -12.59
C ILE A 100 25.47 -6.55 -13.77
N LEU A 101 25.64 -5.29 -14.23
CA LEU A 101 26.59 -4.96 -15.30
C LEU A 101 28.05 -5.30 -14.92
N SER A 102 28.45 -5.05 -13.68
CA SER A 102 29.80 -5.37 -13.21
C SER A 102 30.04 -6.88 -13.08
N SER A 103 29.00 -7.65 -12.74
CA SER A 103 29.08 -9.10 -12.66
C SER A 103 29.24 -9.73 -14.05
N GLN A 104 28.65 -9.13 -15.09
CA GLN A 104 28.84 -9.54 -16.49
C GLN A 104 30.26 -9.27 -17.01
N LEU A 105 30.98 -8.29 -16.46
CA LEU A 105 32.40 -8.06 -16.78
C LEU A 105 33.35 -9.06 -16.10
N TYR A 106 32.85 -9.87 -15.16
CA TYR A 106 33.59 -10.91 -14.45
C TYR A 106 33.15 -12.33 -14.83
N THR A 107 32.54 -12.54 -16.00
CA THR A 107 32.38 -13.89 -16.53
C THR A 107 33.76 -14.42 -16.92
N ARG A 108 34.30 -15.34 -16.10
CA ARG A 108 35.50 -16.14 -16.37
C ARG A 108 35.45 -16.66 -17.82
N PRO A 109 36.54 -16.58 -18.61
CA PRO A 109 36.55 -17.19 -19.93
C PRO A 109 36.22 -18.69 -19.79
N PRO A 110 35.42 -19.27 -20.71
CA PRO A 110 35.10 -20.69 -20.63
C PRO A 110 36.40 -21.49 -20.70
N GLN A 111 36.72 -22.24 -19.64
CA GLN A 111 37.88 -23.14 -19.64
C GLN A 111 37.67 -24.16 -20.76
N SER A 112 38.66 -24.26 -21.65
CA SER A 112 38.65 -25.22 -22.76
C SER A 112 38.42 -26.62 -22.19
N ARG A 113 37.27 -27.22 -22.48
CA ARG A 113 37.06 -28.64 -22.20
C ARG A 113 38.12 -29.41 -22.99
N ARG A 114 38.97 -30.18 -22.30
CA ARG A 114 39.83 -31.15 -22.98
C ARG A 114 38.93 -32.06 -23.83
N PRO A 115 39.33 -32.41 -25.07
CA PRO A 115 38.53 -33.31 -25.89
C PRO A 115 38.33 -34.62 -25.13
N PHE A 116 37.09 -35.12 -25.15
CA PHE A 116 36.72 -36.38 -24.51
C PHE A 116 37.48 -37.52 -25.20
N ASP A 117 38.37 -38.18 -24.46
CA ASP A 117 39.15 -39.29 -24.97
C ASP A 117 38.29 -40.55 -24.94
N TRP A 118 37.83 -40.96 -26.13
CA TRP A 118 37.00 -42.15 -26.29
C TRP A 118 37.73 -43.44 -25.93
N THR A 119 39.07 -43.45 -25.87
CA THR A 119 39.85 -44.66 -25.59
C THR A 119 39.65 -45.14 -24.15
N GLU A 120 39.64 -44.24 -23.16
CA GLU A 120 39.42 -44.59 -21.75
C GLU A 120 38.01 -45.17 -21.51
N PHE A 121 37.00 -44.64 -22.22
CA PHE A 121 35.64 -45.15 -22.15
C PHE A 121 35.52 -46.57 -22.69
N TRP A 122 36.16 -46.86 -23.83
CA TRP A 122 36.16 -48.21 -24.41
C TRP A 122 37.00 -49.19 -23.60
N ASP A 123 38.07 -48.76 -22.93
CA ASP A 123 38.85 -49.61 -22.03
C ASP A 123 38.05 -50.00 -20.77
N GLY A 124 37.26 -49.08 -20.23
CA GLY A 124 36.30 -49.37 -19.16
C GLY A 124 35.19 -50.34 -19.60
N LEU A 125 34.66 -50.16 -20.81
CA LEU A 125 33.66 -51.05 -21.39
C LEU A 125 34.24 -52.44 -21.70
N ARG A 126 35.49 -52.50 -22.16
CA ARG A 126 36.23 -53.74 -22.40
C ARG A 126 36.42 -54.54 -21.11
N TRP A 127 36.74 -53.87 -20.00
CA TRP A 127 36.82 -54.51 -18.69
C TRP A 127 35.46 -55.06 -18.24
N LEU A 128 34.36 -54.34 -18.49
CA LEU A 128 33.01 -54.80 -18.17
C LEU A 128 32.55 -56.00 -19.01
N ILE A 129 32.93 -56.07 -20.29
CA ILE A 129 32.53 -57.14 -21.21
C ILE A 129 33.39 -58.41 -21.05
N PHE A 130 34.68 -58.27 -20.69
CA PHE A 130 35.61 -59.41 -20.60
C PHE A 130 35.89 -59.94 -19.17
N SER A 131 35.33 -59.33 -18.11
CA SER A 131 35.57 -59.78 -16.73
C SER A 131 34.61 -60.84 -16.20
N ASN A 132 33.72 -61.40 -17.02
CA ASN A 132 32.80 -62.44 -16.55
C ASN A 132 32.53 -63.51 -17.61
N ARG A 133 33.49 -64.44 -17.75
CA ARG A 133 33.35 -65.77 -18.38
C ARG A 133 33.11 -65.84 -19.89
#